data_AF-A0A6G0XCU3-F1
#
_entry.id   AF-A0A6G0XCU3-F1
#
_cell.length_a   1.000
_cell.length_b   1.000
_cell.length_c   1.000
_cell.angle_alpha   90.00
_cell.angle_beta   90.00
_cell.angle_gamma   90.00
#
_symmetry.space_group_name_H-M   'P 1'
#
loop_
_entity.id
_entity.type
_entity.pdbx_description
1 polymer ?
#
loop_
_entity_poly.entity_id
_entity_poly.type
_entity_poly.pdbx_seq_one_letter_code
_entity_poly.pdbx_strand_id
1 'polypeptide(L)'
;MAPFVHFVTIKIIGLSPKVTQTDAVSLFHRGATMDFDHVKQCAIFIHNSKLPVLCASARDDKLVEKAISDEICQVLQPVVKIEYKKGGHDIQKTRAEELAQSITAWTKSFVMDEAQPDDAKDSCKMSEIAA
;
A
#
# COMPACT_ATOMS: atom_id res chain seq x y z
N MET A 1 11.05 -32.49 -3.93
CA MET A 1 10.23 -31.26 -3.97
C MET A 1 11.10 -29.99 -3.92
N ALA A 2 12.04 -29.84 -2.98
CA ALA A 2 12.89 -28.63 -2.86
C ALA A 2 13.70 -28.23 -4.12
N PRO A 3 14.29 -29.16 -4.92
CA PRO A 3 14.99 -28.78 -6.15
C PRO A 3 14.05 -28.24 -7.24
N PHE A 4 12.84 -28.79 -7.32
CA PHE A 4 11.81 -28.35 -8.27
C PHE A 4 11.26 -26.96 -7.88
N VAL A 5 10.95 -26.76 -6.60
CA VAL A 5 10.50 -25.47 -6.08
C VAL A 5 11.56 -24.39 -6.34
N HIS A 6 12.83 -24.69 -6.05
CA HIS A 6 13.94 -23.79 -6.32
C HIS A 6 14.09 -23.47 -7.82
N PHE A 7 13.92 -24.45 -8.70
CA PHE A 7 13.90 -24.23 -10.15
C PHE A 7 12.78 -23.26 -10.57
N VAL A 8 11.55 -23.45 -10.10
CA VAL A 8 10.42 -22.56 -10.39
C VAL A 8 10.71 -21.14 -9.90
N THR A 9 11.22 -21.00 -8.67
CA THR A 9 11.57 -19.71 -8.06
C THR A 9 12.57 -18.91 -8.90
N ILE A 10 13.66 -19.53 -9.35
CA ILE A 10 14.68 -18.82 -10.15
C ILE A 10 14.23 -18.64 -11.60
N LYS A 11 13.74 -19.70 -12.25
CA LYS A 11 13.58 -19.73 -13.71
C LYS A 11 12.23 -19.22 -14.20
N ILE A 12 11.16 -19.43 -13.43
CA ILE A 12 9.81 -19.03 -13.83
C ILE A 12 9.45 -17.69 -13.19
N ILE A 13 9.63 -17.58 -11.87
CA ILE A 13 9.31 -16.36 -11.12
C ILE A 13 10.38 -15.27 -11.37
N GLY A 14 11.63 -15.67 -11.64
CA GLY A 14 12.70 -14.73 -12.00
C GLY A 14 13.44 -14.15 -10.79
N LEU A 15 13.39 -14.82 -9.64
CA LEU A 15 14.14 -14.43 -8.46
C LEU A 15 15.66 -14.67 -8.65
N SER A 16 16.44 -13.99 -7.81
CA SER A 16 17.90 -14.08 -7.83
C SER A 16 18.38 -15.53 -7.74
N PRO A 17 19.42 -15.92 -8.51
CA PRO A 17 20.07 -17.23 -8.36
C PRO A 17 20.67 -17.48 -6.96
N LYS A 18 20.77 -16.44 -6.13
CA LYS A 18 21.26 -16.52 -4.74
C LYS A 18 20.20 -16.99 -3.75
N VAL A 19 18.93 -17.11 -4.16
CA VAL A 19 17.86 -17.62 -3.30
C VAL A 19 18.19 -19.06 -2.90
N THR A 20 18.10 -19.37 -1.61
CA THR A 20 18.39 -20.74 -1.15
C THR A 20 17.18 -21.66 -1.36
N GLN A 21 17.38 -22.98 -1.28
CA GLN A 21 16.25 -23.92 -1.34
C GLN A 21 15.25 -23.70 -0.19
N THR A 22 15.75 -23.35 1.01
CA THR A 22 14.90 -23.05 2.17
C THR A 22 14.06 -21.80 1.94
N ASP A 23 14.67 -20.74 1.39
CA ASP A 23 13.94 -19.51 1.05
C ASP A 23 12.87 -19.78 -0.01
N ALA A 24 13.19 -20.58 -1.02
CA ALA A 24 12.25 -20.96 -2.06
C ALA A 24 11.06 -21.76 -1.48
N VAL A 25 11.31 -22.73 -0.59
CA VAL A 25 10.24 -23.48 0.08
C VAL A 25 9.40 -22.58 0.99
N SER A 26 10.04 -21.68 1.74
CA SER A 26 9.35 -20.71 2.60
C SER A 26 8.43 -19.79 1.81
N LEU A 27 8.90 -19.27 0.67
CA LEU A 27 8.08 -18.44 -0.23
C LEU A 27 6.82 -19.19 -0.69
N PHE A 28 6.98 -20.43 -1.14
CA PHE A 28 5.85 -21.26 -1.56
C PHE A 28 4.91 -21.59 -0.42
N HIS A 29 5.45 -21.89 0.76
CA HIS A 29 4.62 -22.17 1.93
C HIS A 29 3.76 -20.96 2.29
N ARG A 30 4.34 -19.75 2.32
CA ARG A 30 3.61 -18.51 2.61
C ARG A 30 2.50 -18.21 1.60
N GLY A 31 2.75 -18.48 0.31
CA GLY A 31 1.71 -18.35 -0.71
C GLY A 31 0.60 -19.40 -0.55
N ALA A 32 0.98 -20.65 -0.27
CA ALA A 32 0.05 -21.77 -0.16
C ALA A 32 -0.79 -21.78 1.12
N THR A 33 -0.30 -21.16 2.21
CA THR A 33 -1.00 -21.08 3.49
C THR A 33 -1.65 -19.72 3.74
N MET A 34 -1.75 -18.88 2.71
CA MET A 34 -2.43 -17.59 2.83
C MET A 34 -3.93 -17.80 3.06
N ASP A 35 -4.43 -17.29 4.19
CA ASP A 35 -5.85 -17.27 4.52
C ASP A 35 -6.51 -16.04 3.87
N PHE A 36 -7.05 -16.25 2.67
CA PHE A 36 -7.69 -15.17 1.90
C PHE A 36 -8.99 -14.67 2.55
N ASP A 37 -9.69 -15.51 3.31
CA ASP A 37 -10.90 -15.09 4.03
C ASP A 37 -10.53 -14.12 5.16
N HIS A 38 -9.45 -14.41 5.89
CA HIS A 38 -8.93 -13.50 6.90
C HIS A 38 -8.43 -12.18 6.29
N VAL A 39 -7.72 -12.22 5.16
CA VAL A 39 -7.30 -11.00 4.44
C VAL A 39 -8.50 -10.15 4.04
N LYS A 40 -9.57 -10.78 3.55
CA LYS A 40 -10.82 -10.08 3.19
C LYS A 40 -11.48 -9.44 4.41
N GLN A 41 -11.54 -10.13 5.55
CA GLN A 41 -12.06 -9.57 6.80
C GLN A 41 -11.25 -8.34 7.25
N CYS A 42 -9.93 -8.40 7.16
CA CYS A 42 -9.06 -7.27 7.46
C CYS A 42 -9.32 -6.08 6.52
N ALA A 43 -9.50 -6.32 5.22
CA ALA A 43 -9.84 -5.26 4.26
C ALA A 43 -11.20 -4.60 4.58
N ILE A 44 -12.21 -5.39 4.93
CA ILE A 44 -13.53 -4.88 5.38
C ILE A 44 -13.37 -4.05 6.65
N PHE A 45 -12.58 -4.52 7.61
CA PHE A 45 -12.32 -3.80 8.86
C PHE A 45 -11.66 -2.43 8.60
N ILE A 46 -10.65 -2.37 7.74
CA ILE A 46 -9.97 -1.11 7.36
C ILE A 46 -10.97 -0.14 6.72
N HIS A 47 -11.78 -0.61 5.77
CA HIS A 47 -12.80 0.21 5.12
C HIS A 47 -13.84 0.75 6.12
N ASN A 48 -14.34 -0.10 7.02
CA ASN A 48 -15.34 0.28 8.02
C ASN A 48 -14.79 1.26 9.04
N SER A 49 -13.47 1.21 9.31
CA SER A 49 -12.77 2.15 10.19
C SER A 49 -12.54 3.53 9.56
N LYS A 50 -12.97 3.75 8.31
CA LYS A 50 -12.81 5.01 7.56
C LYS A 50 -11.36 5.48 7.46
N LEU A 51 -10.42 4.53 7.51
CA LEU A 51 -9.01 4.84 7.32
C LEU A 51 -8.77 5.16 5.84
N PRO A 52 -8.04 6.23 5.52
CA PRO A 52 -7.67 6.50 4.13
C PRO A 52 -6.73 5.39 3.65
N VAL A 53 -6.98 4.92 2.42
CA VAL A 53 -6.17 3.87 1.79
C VAL A 53 -5.61 4.35 0.45
N LEU A 54 -4.34 4.03 0.21
CA LEU A 54 -3.69 4.08 -1.10
C LEU A 54 -3.39 2.65 -1.55
N CYS A 55 -3.86 2.29 -2.74
CA CYS A 55 -3.52 1.02 -3.38
C CYS A 55 -2.65 1.27 -4.60
N ALA A 56 -1.51 0.58 -4.67
CA ALA A 56 -0.62 0.61 -5.83
C ALA A 56 -0.36 -0.81 -6.33
N SER A 57 -0.42 -1.01 -7.65
CA SER A 57 -0.17 -2.31 -8.29
C SER A 57 0.52 -2.16 -9.65
N ALA A 58 1.07 -3.25 -10.17
CA ALA A 58 1.62 -3.31 -11.52
C ALA A 58 0.91 -4.39 -12.34
N ARG A 59 0.56 -4.07 -13.59
CA ARG A 59 -0.14 -5.01 -14.50
C ARG A 59 0.71 -6.21 -14.92
N ASP A 60 2.04 -6.08 -14.83
CA ASP A 60 3.00 -7.13 -15.18
C ASP A 60 3.51 -7.92 -13.97
N ASP A 61 2.87 -7.77 -12.81
CA ASP A 61 3.12 -8.64 -11.66
C ASP A 61 2.71 -10.08 -12.00
N LYS A 62 3.67 -11.00 -11.82
CA LYS A 62 3.50 -12.44 -12.10
C LYS A 62 3.02 -13.23 -10.89
N LEU A 63 3.04 -12.62 -9.70
CA LEU A 63 2.66 -13.26 -8.45
C LEU A 63 1.28 -12.80 -7.98
N VAL A 64 0.95 -11.52 -8.17
CA VAL A 64 -0.37 -10.98 -7.87
C VAL A 64 -1.04 -10.56 -9.18
N GLU A 65 -2.00 -11.37 -9.61
CA GLU A 65 -2.77 -11.07 -10.81
C GLU A 65 -3.60 -9.80 -10.63
N LYS A 66 -3.83 -9.07 -11.72
CA LYS A 66 -4.62 -7.83 -11.73
C LYS A 66 -5.98 -8.00 -11.05
N ALA A 67 -6.64 -9.13 -11.26
CA ALA A 67 -7.94 -9.43 -10.67
C ALA A 67 -7.91 -9.35 -9.14
N ILE A 68 -6.86 -9.88 -8.50
CA ILE A 68 -6.68 -9.83 -7.04
C ILE A 68 -6.54 -8.38 -6.55
N SER A 69 -5.75 -7.58 -7.28
CA SER A 69 -5.60 -6.15 -6.98
C SER A 69 -6.92 -5.39 -7.15
N ASP A 70 -7.74 -5.74 -8.14
CA ASP A 70 -9.05 -5.13 -8.33
C ASP A 70 -10.03 -5.53 -7.24
N GLU A 71 -10.09 -6.81 -6.88
CA GLU A 71 -10.95 -7.32 -5.80
C GLU A 71 -10.65 -6.64 -4.46
N ILE A 72 -9.37 -6.53 -4.08
CA ILE A 72 -9.02 -5.88 -2.81
C ILE A 72 -9.32 -4.37 -2.85
N CYS A 73 -9.14 -3.71 -4.01
CA CYS A 73 -9.52 -2.29 -4.18
C CYS A 73 -11.04 -2.09 -4.09
N GLN A 74 -11.84 -3.03 -4.59
CA GLN A 74 -13.31 -2.97 -4.47
C GLN A 74 -13.75 -3.03 -3.00
N VAL A 75 -13.06 -3.81 -2.16
CA VAL A 75 -13.36 -3.89 -0.73
C VAL A 75 -12.84 -2.65 0.00
N LEU A 76 -11.59 -2.26 -0.23
CA LEU A 76 -10.95 -1.15 0.49
C LEU A 76 -11.52 0.23 0.12
N GLN A 77 -12.01 0.39 -1.12
CA GLN A 77 -12.42 1.69 -1.68
C GLN A 77 -11.33 2.76 -1.47
N PRO A 78 -10.11 2.57 -2.03
CA PRO A 78 -8.99 3.46 -1.77
C PRO A 78 -9.24 4.86 -2.33
N VAL A 79 -8.77 5.87 -1.60
CA VAL A 79 -8.81 7.27 -2.04
C VAL A 79 -7.87 7.48 -3.23
N VAL A 80 -6.75 6.75 -3.26
CA VAL A 80 -5.79 6.78 -4.34
C VAL A 80 -5.57 5.36 -4.86
N LYS A 81 -5.86 5.14 -6.14
CA LYS A 81 -5.55 3.89 -6.85
C LYS A 81 -4.52 4.18 -7.94
N ILE A 82 -3.36 3.54 -7.84
CA ILE A 82 -2.26 3.65 -8.80
C ILE A 82 -2.08 2.31 -9.47
N GLU A 83 -2.06 2.31 -10.80
CA GLU A 83 -1.79 1.11 -11.58
C GLU A 83 -0.69 1.39 -12.59
N TYR A 84 0.47 0.79 -12.36
CA TYR A 84 1.61 0.90 -13.26
C TYR A 84 1.49 -0.11 -14.40
N LYS A 85 1.82 0.32 -15.62
CA LYS A 85 1.92 -0.59 -16.77
C LYS A 85 3.03 -1.63 -16.57
N LYS A 86 4.13 -1.23 -15.91
CA LYS A 86 5.28 -2.08 -15.59
C LYS A 86 5.85 -1.76 -14.22
N GLY A 87 6.22 -2.78 -13.46
CA GLY A 87 6.88 -2.68 -12.16
C GLY A 87 7.13 -4.04 -11.49
N GLY A 88 6.48 -5.10 -11.98
CA GLY A 88 6.57 -6.43 -11.40
C GLY A 88 6.04 -6.47 -9.96
N HIS A 89 6.43 -7.50 -9.23
CA HIS A 89 5.96 -7.71 -7.85
C HIS A 89 6.50 -6.70 -6.84
N ASP A 90 7.74 -6.25 -7.04
CA ASP A 90 8.42 -5.31 -6.14
C ASP A 90 8.30 -3.86 -6.64
N ILE A 91 7.08 -3.33 -6.74
CA ILE A 91 6.84 -1.95 -7.20
C ILE A 91 7.59 -0.90 -6.36
N GLN A 92 7.83 -1.18 -5.08
CA GLN A 92 8.62 -0.34 -4.18
C GLN A 92 10.09 -0.25 -4.56
N LYS A 93 10.62 -1.17 -5.38
CA LYS A 93 11.98 -1.12 -5.91
C LYS A 93 12.02 -0.53 -7.31
N THR A 94 11.06 -0.88 -8.15
CA THR A 94 11.05 -0.54 -9.59
C THR A 94 10.41 0.82 -9.87
N ARG A 95 9.52 1.28 -9.00
CA ARG A 95 8.78 2.56 -9.07
C ARG A 95 8.96 3.40 -7.81
N ALA A 96 10.11 3.26 -7.15
CA ALA A 96 10.36 3.84 -5.85
C ALA A 96 10.11 5.36 -5.82
N GLU A 97 10.61 6.09 -6.82
CA GLU A 97 10.47 7.54 -6.90
C GLU A 97 9.03 7.96 -7.13
N GLU A 98 8.34 7.40 -8.13
CA GLU A 98 6.96 7.77 -8.46
C GLU A 98 6.00 7.37 -7.31
N LEU A 99 6.24 6.22 -6.69
CA LEU A 99 5.48 5.76 -5.53
C LEU A 99 5.70 6.65 -4.32
N ALA A 100 6.95 7.04 -4.03
CA ALA A 100 7.26 7.94 -2.92
C ALA A 100 6.64 9.33 -3.10
N GLN A 101 6.65 9.87 -4.32
CA GLN A 101 5.97 11.13 -4.64
C GLN A 101 4.46 11.02 -4.42
N SER A 102 3.86 9.91 -4.86
CA SER A 102 2.42 9.66 -4.70
C SER A 102 2.02 9.52 -3.23
N ILE A 103 2.79 8.77 -2.45
CA ILE A 103 2.59 8.65 -0.99
C ILE A 103 2.73 10.01 -0.33
N THR A 104 3.75 10.80 -0.69
CA THR A 104 3.97 12.13 -0.11
C THR A 104 2.81 13.08 -0.40
N ALA A 105 2.32 13.11 -1.65
CA ALA A 105 1.19 13.94 -2.04
C ALA A 105 -0.10 13.49 -1.34
N TRP A 106 -0.35 12.18 -1.29
CA TRP A 106 -1.50 11.59 -0.61
C TRP A 106 -1.48 11.87 0.90
N THR A 107 -0.36 11.70 1.59
CA THR A 107 -0.27 12.01 3.03
C THR A 107 -0.54 13.48 3.32
N LYS A 108 0.00 14.39 2.49
CA LYS A 108 -0.23 15.83 2.65
C LYS A 108 -1.71 16.22 2.52
N SER A 109 -2.50 15.51 1.72
CA SER A 109 -3.91 15.84 1.53
C SER A 109 -4.80 15.60 2.76
N PHE A 110 -4.33 14.88 3.78
CA PHE A 110 -5.06 14.70 5.04
C PHE A 110 -4.36 15.36 6.24
N VAL A 111 -3.04 15.50 6.21
CA VAL A 111 -2.29 16.16 7.31
C VAL A 111 -2.48 17.68 7.27
N MET A 112 -2.67 18.28 6.10
CA MET A 112 -2.82 19.74 5.96
C MET A 112 -4.29 20.21 5.98
N ASP A 113 -5.26 19.28 5.96
CA ASP A 113 -6.70 19.59 6.05
C ASP A 113 -7.14 19.86 7.51
N GLU A 114 -6.36 19.39 8.49
CA GLU A 114 -6.53 19.66 9.93
C GLU A 114 -5.94 21.02 10.35
N ALA A 115 -5.24 21.73 9.46
CA ALA A 115 -4.64 23.03 9.75
C ALA A 115 -5.61 24.18 9.45
N GLN A 116 -6.83 24.12 9.98
CA GLN A 116 -7.69 25.30 10.09
C GLN A 116 -7.33 26.03 11.40
N PRO A 117 -6.93 27.32 11.37
CA PRO A 117 -6.62 28.06 12.57
C PRO A 117 -7.91 28.46 13.29
N ASP A 118 -8.44 27.56 14.10
CA ASP A 118 -9.49 27.83 15.06
C ASP A 118 -8.90 28.60 16.26
N ASP A 119 -8.42 29.83 16.09
CA ASP A 119 -8.03 30.72 17.20
C ASP A 119 -7.88 32.21 16.78
N ALA A 120 -8.68 32.66 15.81
CA ALA A 120 -8.78 34.08 15.50
C ALA A 120 -10.23 34.55 15.59
N LYS A 121 -10.81 34.45 16.79
CA LYS A 121 -11.90 35.31 17.30
C LYS A 121 -12.26 34.85 18.71
N ASP A 122 -11.68 35.51 19.71
CA ASP A 122 -12.56 36.09 20.73
C ASP A 122 -12.01 37.40 21.28
N SER A 123 -12.96 38.31 21.47
CA SER A 123 -12.82 39.73 21.76
C SER A 123 -12.30 40.03 23.17
N CYS A 124 -11.72 41.23 23.38
CA CYS A 124 -12.41 42.29 24.17
C CYS A 124 -11.58 43.58 24.23
N LYS A 125 -12.25 44.71 23.97
CA LYS A 125 -11.76 46.07 24.22
C LYS A 125 -11.61 46.32 25.72
N MET A 126 -10.57 47.03 26.13
CA MET A 126 -10.66 47.97 27.26
C MET A 126 -9.86 49.23 26.94
N SER A 127 -10.60 50.32 26.78
CA SER A 127 -10.16 51.70 26.91
C SER A 127 -10.01 52.06 28.40
N GLU A 128 -8.94 52.75 28.79
CA GLU A 128 -8.84 53.72 29.90
C GLU A 128 -7.37 54.24 29.93
N ILE A 129 -7.07 55.50 29.55
CA ILE A 129 -7.05 56.79 30.28
C ILE A 129 -5.93 56.91 31.35
N ALA A 130 -5.27 58.09 31.31
CA ALA A 130 -4.38 58.76 32.28
C ALA A 130 -2.86 58.45 32.16
N ALA A 131 -1.93 59.43 32.14
CA ALA A 131 -1.98 60.87 32.35
C ALA A 131 -0.88 61.57 31.51
#